data_AF-A0A8S1DF81-F1
#
_entry.id   AF-A0A8S1DF81-F1
#
_cell.length_a   1.000
_cell.length_b   1.000
_cell.length_c   1.000
_cell.angle_alpha   90.00
_cell.angle_beta   90.00
_cell.angle_gamma   90.00
#
_symmetry.space_group_name_H-M   'P 1'
#
loop_
_entity.id
_entity.type
_entity.pdbx_description
1 polymer ?
#
loop_
_entity_poly.entity_id
_entity_poly.type
_entity_poly.pdbx_seq_one_letter_code
_entity_poly.pdbx_strand_id
1 'polypeptide(L)'
;MKASVFTLVLILGLALGNDLCKEELRMNVQGKVLQEYGILETKNDSYPAGMFWKDDQAEGHWWVCPCLLAPCIRICDKEFAEEIIGDSIGFKPVTHFLWKEIIETDTPPIEFFKQIRNAKCDGVFEILKKEDVRILSSGKMRLKDKSKLYGAEHYCIHQMEGINSIHIVNCAEEEVEEEQFPVEYHIYLYISLLSSIFLIFTVLAYTFSPQIESFHRKCVIFYAANQAASHFTMTLNFYFFMNGLARALCILIGFIGLYSHLASMFWLNIMCINIFFTYKGVLRKGRNYFALFASYAICASIPIVAVALIFNLIDNETSIFNPKMGKNGICWMNSLDAEWIYSFGPGLILLVANVCWLSATCARGEPVRTTEETNQTMPQEKERRRTYFILTLLAFINEANSFFFDSKIVAIFCASRGVLIFLLLVCADKYVRKSLSSRFCKGQRAQVI
;
A
#
# COMPACT_ATOMS: atom_id res chain seq x y z
N MET A 1 19.76 20.48 -33.58
CA MET A 1 19.01 19.71 -32.57
C MET A 1 17.88 20.52 -31.89
N LYS A 2 17.32 21.56 -32.54
CA LYS A 2 16.13 22.30 -32.07
C LYS A 2 14.96 22.25 -33.06
N ALA A 3 15.14 21.59 -34.22
CA ALA A 3 14.14 21.51 -35.28
C ALA A 3 13.24 20.25 -35.21
N SER A 4 13.57 19.24 -34.40
CA SER A 4 12.75 18.01 -34.30
C SER A 4 11.66 18.07 -33.23
N VAL A 5 11.71 19.02 -32.30
CA VAL A 5 10.66 19.18 -31.27
C VAL A 5 9.47 19.97 -31.83
N PHE A 6 9.72 20.94 -32.71
CA PHE A 6 8.64 21.76 -33.31
C PHE A 6 7.79 20.97 -34.32
N THR A 7 8.40 20.03 -35.06
CA THR A 7 7.66 19.15 -35.98
C THR A 7 6.85 18.09 -35.23
N LEU A 8 7.31 17.63 -34.07
CA LEU A 8 6.52 16.70 -33.23
C LEU A 8 5.33 17.41 -32.56
N VAL A 9 5.48 18.67 -32.17
CA VAL A 9 4.37 19.47 -31.61
C VAL A 9 3.33 19.83 -32.68
N LEU A 10 3.73 20.02 -33.94
CA LEU A 10 2.77 20.21 -35.04
C LEU A 10 2.05 18.91 -35.45
N ILE A 11 2.73 17.75 -35.35
CA ILE A 11 2.10 16.45 -35.63
C ILE A 11 1.18 16.02 -34.47
N LEU A 12 1.51 16.35 -33.22
CA LEU A 12 0.59 16.21 -32.08
C LEU A 12 -0.56 17.23 -32.10
N GLY A 13 -0.34 18.43 -32.65
CA GLY A 13 -1.38 19.44 -32.84
C GLY A 13 -2.39 19.11 -33.96
N LEU A 14 -2.04 18.21 -34.88
CA LEU A 14 -2.94 17.70 -35.93
C LEU A 14 -3.54 16.31 -35.61
N ALA A 15 -2.97 15.59 -34.64
CA ALA A 15 -3.51 14.31 -34.14
C ALA A 15 -4.44 14.47 -32.92
N LEU A 16 -4.42 15.63 -32.24
CA LEU A 16 -5.47 16.03 -31.30
C LEU A 16 -6.60 16.74 -32.05
N GLY A 17 -7.22 16.03 -32.99
CA GLY A 17 -8.64 16.22 -33.23
C GLY A 17 -9.37 15.70 -32.00
N ASN A 18 -9.32 16.44 -30.89
CA ASN A 18 -10.26 16.23 -29.80
C ASN A 18 -11.62 16.43 -30.44
N ASP A 19 -12.40 15.36 -30.58
CA ASP A 19 -13.84 15.51 -30.73
C ASP A 19 -14.29 16.41 -29.58
N LEU A 20 -14.64 17.65 -29.91
CA LEU A 20 -15.04 18.68 -28.93
C LEU A 20 -16.25 18.24 -28.09
N CYS A 21 -16.91 17.14 -28.49
CA CYS A 21 -18.04 16.54 -27.84
C CYS A 21 -17.80 15.06 -27.57
N LYS A 22 -17.89 14.68 -26.29
CA LYS A 22 -17.96 13.28 -25.87
C LYS A 22 -19.17 12.57 -26.49
N GLU A 23 -19.07 11.27 -26.73
CA GLU A 23 -20.08 10.49 -27.44
C GLU A 23 -21.46 10.53 -26.75
N GLU A 24 -21.48 10.49 -25.41
CA GLU A 24 -22.69 10.49 -24.58
C GLU A 24 -23.47 11.81 -24.64
N LEU A 25 -22.82 12.86 -25.16
CA LEU A 25 -23.38 14.20 -25.34
C LEU A 25 -23.80 14.49 -26.78
N ARG A 26 -23.59 13.54 -27.70
CA ARG A 26 -24.01 13.68 -29.11
C ARG A 26 -25.48 13.36 -29.25
N MET A 27 -26.16 14.13 -30.10
CA MET A 27 -27.54 13.91 -30.46
C MET A 27 -27.69 13.89 -31.97
N ASN A 28 -28.51 12.98 -32.48
CA ASN A 28 -28.87 12.95 -33.89
C ASN A 28 -30.09 13.87 -34.13
N VAL A 29 -29.96 14.80 -35.07
CA VAL A 29 -31.01 15.77 -35.41
C VAL A 29 -31.21 15.84 -36.92
N GLN A 30 -32.45 16.06 -37.32
CA GLN A 30 -32.78 16.35 -38.71
C GLN A 30 -32.64 17.86 -38.97
N GLY A 31 -31.95 18.24 -40.04
CA GLY A 31 -31.70 19.64 -40.34
C GLY A 31 -31.16 19.89 -41.74
N LYS A 32 -31.11 21.16 -42.12
CA LYS A 32 -30.61 21.61 -43.42
C LYS A 32 -29.39 22.51 -43.21
N VAL A 33 -28.32 22.21 -43.94
CA VAL A 33 -27.11 23.05 -43.91
C VAL A 33 -27.29 24.22 -44.86
N LEU A 34 -27.18 25.44 -44.32
CA LEU A 34 -27.10 26.68 -45.08
C LEU A 34 -25.66 26.85 -45.58
N GLN A 35 -25.41 26.45 -46.82
CA GLN A 35 -24.08 26.43 -47.43
C GLN A 35 -23.39 27.80 -47.48
N GLU A 36 -24.16 28.89 -47.47
CA GLU A 36 -23.65 30.27 -47.51
C GLU A 36 -22.92 30.68 -46.22
N TYR A 37 -23.25 30.05 -45.08
CA TYR A 37 -22.69 30.39 -43.76
C TYR A 37 -22.07 29.20 -43.01
N GLY A 38 -22.21 27.98 -43.55
CA GLY A 38 -21.72 26.76 -42.90
C GLY A 38 -22.46 26.44 -41.60
N ILE A 39 -23.74 26.83 -41.49
CA ILE A 39 -24.59 26.63 -40.31
C ILE A 39 -25.61 25.54 -40.59
N LEU A 40 -25.80 24.61 -39.65
CA LEU A 40 -26.90 23.65 -39.67
C LEU A 40 -28.12 24.24 -38.96
N GLU A 41 -29.22 24.43 -39.69
CA GLU A 41 -30.51 24.78 -39.11
C GLU A 41 -31.33 23.52 -38.83
N THR A 42 -31.77 23.40 -37.58
CA THR A 42 -32.71 22.37 -37.12
C THR A 42 -34.04 23.02 -36.75
N LYS A 43 -35.05 22.22 -36.43
CA LYS A 43 -36.38 22.72 -36.04
C LYS A 43 -36.35 23.67 -34.82
N ASN A 44 -35.38 23.50 -33.92
CA ASN A 44 -35.33 24.22 -32.64
C ASN A 44 -34.07 25.08 -32.46
N ASP A 45 -32.99 24.82 -33.22
CA ASP A 45 -31.66 25.38 -32.97
C ASP A 45 -30.80 25.50 -34.24
N SER A 46 -29.81 26.40 -34.19
CA SER A 46 -28.83 26.61 -35.27
C SER A 46 -27.41 26.32 -34.78
N TYR A 47 -26.70 25.42 -35.46
CA TYR A 47 -25.36 24.97 -35.07
C TYR A 47 -24.29 25.51 -36.03
N PRO A 48 -23.28 26.25 -35.56
CA PRO A 48 -22.19 26.73 -36.41
C PRO A 48 -21.25 25.60 -36.84
N ALA A 49 -20.45 25.87 -37.88
CA ALA A 49 -19.46 24.94 -38.40
C ALA A 49 -18.52 24.45 -37.28
N GLY A 50 -18.33 23.13 -37.20
CA GLY A 50 -17.52 22.47 -36.15
C GLY A 50 -18.31 21.94 -34.95
N MET A 51 -19.62 22.19 -34.86
CA MET A 51 -20.51 21.63 -33.82
C MET A 51 -21.49 20.57 -34.35
N PHE A 52 -21.39 20.23 -35.64
CA PHE A 52 -22.21 19.23 -36.29
C PHE A 52 -21.41 18.39 -37.29
N TRP A 53 -21.79 17.11 -37.44
CA TRP A 53 -21.15 16.13 -38.32
C TRP A 53 -22.21 15.38 -39.12
N LYS A 54 -21.90 15.00 -40.35
CA LYS A 54 -22.86 14.28 -41.20
C LYS A 54 -23.07 12.86 -40.66
N ASP A 55 -24.32 12.43 -40.58
CA ASP A 55 -24.62 11.02 -40.35
C ASP A 55 -24.54 10.27 -41.68
N ASP A 56 -23.66 9.27 -41.75
CA ASP A 56 -23.46 8.46 -42.95
C ASP A 56 -24.62 7.47 -43.20
N GLN A 57 -25.49 7.26 -42.21
CA GLN A 57 -26.56 6.26 -42.26
C GLN A 57 -27.92 6.82 -42.72
N ALA A 58 -28.13 8.14 -42.68
CA ALA A 58 -29.42 8.74 -43.04
C ALA A 58 -29.28 10.12 -43.70
N GLU A 59 -29.83 10.27 -44.91
CA GLU A 59 -29.86 11.57 -45.59
C GLU A 59 -30.68 12.61 -44.79
N GLY A 60 -30.10 13.80 -44.60
CA GLY A 60 -30.74 14.90 -43.86
C GLY A 60 -30.59 14.83 -42.33
N HIS A 61 -29.88 13.83 -41.81
CA HIS A 61 -29.57 13.69 -40.39
C HIS A 61 -28.11 14.08 -40.10
N TRP A 62 -27.93 14.69 -38.94
CA TRP A 62 -26.65 15.25 -38.50
C TRP A 62 -26.47 14.97 -37.02
N TRP A 63 -25.25 14.59 -36.64
CA TRP A 63 -24.84 14.55 -35.25
C TRP A 63 -24.51 15.96 -34.78
N VAL A 64 -25.02 16.37 -33.63
CA VAL A 64 -24.77 17.67 -33.02
C VAL A 64 -24.39 17.51 -31.56
N CYS A 65 -23.75 18.53 -30.98
CA CYS A 65 -23.44 18.60 -29.56
C CYS A 65 -24.16 19.78 -28.88
N PRO A 66 -25.35 19.57 -28.30
CA PRO A 66 -26.12 20.66 -27.70
C PRO A 66 -25.40 21.36 -26.53
N CYS A 67 -24.56 20.62 -25.80
CA CYS A 67 -23.80 21.13 -24.65
C CYS A 67 -22.72 22.17 -25.00
N LEU A 68 -22.30 22.24 -26.27
CA LEU A 68 -21.35 23.26 -26.73
C LEU A 68 -22.04 24.61 -27.03
N LEU A 69 -23.36 24.60 -27.24
CA LEU A 69 -24.14 25.82 -27.48
C LEU A 69 -24.59 26.49 -26.18
N ALA A 70 -25.00 25.69 -25.18
CA ALA A 70 -25.49 26.17 -23.90
C ALA A 70 -25.39 25.04 -22.84
N PRO A 71 -25.53 25.35 -21.54
CA PRO A 71 -25.65 24.33 -20.50
C PRO A 71 -26.71 23.29 -20.87
N CYS A 72 -26.39 22.01 -20.66
CA CYS A 72 -27.24 20.91 -21.09
C CYS A 72 -27.50 19.93 -19.94
N ILE A 73 -28.57 19.15 -20.08
CA ILE A 73 -28.94 18.06 -19.19
C ILE A 73 -29.37 16.84 -20.03
N ARG A 74 -29.20 15.64 -19.49
CA ARG A 74 -29.62 14.39 -20.13
C ARG A 74 -30.92 13.87 -19.51
N ILE A 75 -31.83 13.42 -20.37
CA ILE A 75 -33.08 12.77 -19.99
C ILE A 75 -32.94 11.29 -20.35
N CYS A 76 -33.16 10.42 -19.37
CA CYS A 76 -33.01 8.97 -19.56
C CYS A 76 -33.95 8.45 -20.65
N ASP A 77 -33.50 7.44 -21.37
CA ASP A 77 -34.33 6.68 -22.29
C ASP A 77 -35.48 5.99 -21.55
N LYS A 78 -36.63 5.89 -22.22
CA LYS A 78 -37.86 5.39 -21.61
C LYS A 78 -37.77 3.91 -21.27
N GLU A 79 -37.32 3.09 -22.21
CA GLU A 79 -37.21 1.64 -22.02
C GLU A 79 -36.15 1.32 -20.97
N PHE A 80 -35.02 2.03 -21.02
CA PHE A 80 -33.96 1.95 -20.02
C PHE A 80 -34.44 2.31 -18.60
N ALA A 81 -35.23 3.38 -18.46
CA ALA A 81 -35.75 3.77 -17.15
C ALA A 81 -36.80 2.79 -16.61
N GLU A 82 -37.65 2.23 -17.47
CA GLU A 82 -38.65 1.21 -17.11
C GLU A 82 -37.97 -0.09 -16.64
N GLU A 83 -36.88 -0.51 -17.29
CA GLU A 83 -36.10 -1.70 -16.92
C GLU A 83 -35.45 -1.57 -15.52
N ILE A 84 -34.92 -0.38 -15.21
CA ILE A 84 -34.15 -0.14 -13.99
C ILE A 84 -35.03 0.02 -12.75
N ILE A 85 -36.17 0.69 -12.92
CA ILE A 85 -37.04 1.10 -11.81
C ILE A 85 -38.14 0.04 -11.55
N GLY A 86 -38.41 -0.84 -12.51
CA GLY A 86 -39.30 -1.99 -12.35
C GLY A 86 -40.78 -1.66 -12.29
N ASP A 87 -41.20 -0.44 -12.67
CA ASP A 87 -42.60 0.01 -12.58
C ASP A 87 -43.16 0.39 -13.96
N SER A 88 -44.28 -0.23 -14.32
CA SER A 88 -44.90 -0.18 -15.65
C SER A 88 -45.99 0.89 -15.74
N ILE A 89 -45.60 2.17 -15.57
CA ILE A 89 -46.53 3.31 -15.67
C ILE A 89 -45.84 4.44 -16.47
N GLY A 90 -46.59 5.04 -17.38
CA GLY A 90 -46.12 5.65 -18.62
C GLY A 90 -45.38 6.99 -18.54
N PHE A 91 -45.00 7.45 -19.73
CA PHE A 91 -44.09 8.57 -19.96
C PHE A 91 -44.88 9.88 -20.10
N LYS A 92 -44.60 10.88 -19.25
CA LYS A 92 -44.94 12.28 -19.53
C LYS A 92 -43.68 13.15 -19.61
N PRO A 93 -43.64 14.15 -20.51
CA PRO A 93 -42.56 15.13 -20.55
C PRO A 93 -42.55 15.95 -19.26
N VAL A 94 -41.35 16.18 -18.70
CA VAL A 94 -41.19 16.88 -17.43
C VAL A 94 -41.76 18.30 -17.52
N THR A 95 -42.74 18.62 -16.69
CA THR A 95 -43.44 19.92 -16.72
C THR A 95 -42.68 20.99 -15.92
N HIS A 96 -42.85 22.25 -16.32
CA HIS A 96 -42.16 23.44 -15.77
C HIS A 96 -42.29 23.62 -14.23
N PHE A 97 -43.31 23.03 -13.59
CA PHE A 97 -43.66 23.31 -12.19
C PHE A 97 -42.79 22.58 -11.15
N LEU A 98 -42.15 21.46 -11.49
CA LEU A 98 -41.38 20.61 -10.55
C LEU A 98 -39.85 20.87 -10.57
N TRP A 99 -39.34 21.65 -11.52
CA TRP A 99 -37.90 21.94 -11.67
C TRP A 99 -37.33 22.88 -10.61
N LYS A 100 -38.17 23.69 -9.96
CA LYS A 100 -37.74 24.69 -8.95
C LYS A 100 -37.12 24.08 -7.68
N GLU A 101 -37.30 22.79 -7.41
CA GLU A 101 -36.83 22.15 -6.17
C GLU A 101 -35.45 21.48 -6.26
N ILE A 102 -34.93 21.21 -7.48
CA ILE A 102 -33.64 20.54 -7.70
C ILE A 102 -32.49 21.52 -8.00
N ILE A 103 -32.86 22.70 -8.51
CA ILE A 103 -31.92 23.73 -8.97
C ILE A 103 -31.57 24.66 -7.79
N GLU A 104 -30.28 24.90 -7.57
CA GLU A 104 -29.81 25.86 -6.57
C GLU A 104 -30.34 27.27 -6.93
N THR A 105 -31.05 27.88 -5.98
CA THR A 105 -31.84 29.12 -6.12
C THR A 105 -31.03 30.28 -6.72
N ASP A 106 -31.35 30.60 -7.99
CA ASP A 106 -31.34 31.90 -8.70
C ASP A 106 -31.17 31.77 -10.24
N THR A 107 -31.50 30.61 -10.85
CA THR A 107 -31.32 30.37 -12.30
C THR A 107 -32.60 29.98 -13.04
N PRO A 108 -32.67 30.19 -14.38
CA PRO A 108 -33.92 30.30 -15.14
C PRO A 108 -34.63 28.93 -15.33
N PRO A 109 -35.87 28.90 -15.88
CA PRO A 109 -36.63 27.66 -16.07
C PRO A 109 -35.88 26.63 -16.92
N ILE A 110 -36.34 25.36 -16.93
CA ILE A 110 -35.72 24.25 -17.69
C ILE A 110 -35.38 24.60 -19.16
N GLU A 111 -36.13 25.52 -19.77
CA GLU A 111 -35.87 26.05 -21.11
C GLU A 111 -34.47 26.67 -21.28
N PHE A 112 -33.79 26.98 -20.17
CA PHE A 112 -32.40 27.39 -20.11
C PHE A 112 -31.41 26.28 -20.47
N PHE A 113 -31.76 25.02 -20.22
CA PHE A 113 -30.90 23.88 -20.52
C PHE A 113 -31.26 23.22 -21.84
N LYS A 114 -30.25 22.90 -22.65
CA LYS A 114 -30.42 22.01 -23.79
C LYS A 114 -30.67 20.58 -23.31
N GLN A 115 -31.74 19.97 -23.82
CA GLN A 115 -32.15 18.62 -23.41
C GLN A 115 -31.60 17.58 -24.38
N ILE A 116 -30.73 16.71 -23.89
CA ILE A 116 -30.30 15.51 -24.61
C ILE A 116 -31.25 14.37 -24.21
N ARG A 117 -32.00 13.82 -25.16
CA ARG A 117 -33.01 12.78 -24.92
C ARG A 117 -32.50 11.41 -25.31
N ASN A 118 -33.16 10.37 -24.79
CA ASN A 118 -32.84 8.97 -25.01
C ASN A 118 -31.43 8.59 -24.51
N ALA A 119 -31.02 9.19 -23.39
CA ALA A 119 -29.74 8.88 -22.76
C ALA A 119 -29.78 7.50 -22.10
N LYS A 120 -28.76 6.67 -22.35
CA LYS A 120 -28.51 5.41 -21.65
C LYS A 120 -27.27 5.57 -20.78
N CYS A 121 -27.22 4.81 -19.68
CA CYS A 121 -25.97 4.60 -18.95
C CYS A 121 -25.45 3.21 -19.32
N ASP A 122 -24.22 3.14 -19.80
CA ASP A 122 -23.52 1.87 -19.99
C ASP A 122 -22.72 1.58 -18.70
N GLY A 123 -22.95 0.42 -18.08
CA GLY A 123 -22.24 0.00 -16.86
C GLY A 123 -23.07 0.04 -15.56
N VAL A 124 -22.39 0.22 -14.43
CA VAL A 124 -23.00 0.27 -13.09
C VAL A 124 -23.61 1.66 -12.87
N PHE A 125 -24.82 1.72 -12.33
CA PHE A 125 -25.51 2.97 -12.04
C PHE A 125 -26.16 2.95 -10.66
N GLU A 126 -26.34 4.14 -10.09
CA GLU A 126 -27.03 4.35 -8.83
C GLU A 126 -28.25 5.26 -9.02
N ILE A 127 -29.39 4.88 -8.44
CA ILE A 127 -30.60 5.69 -8.45
C ILE A 127 -30.58 6.63 -7.24
N LEU A 128 -30.35 7.91 -7.51
CA LEU A 128 -30.33 8.96 -6.50
C LEU A 128 -31.69 9.63 -6.40
N LYS A 129 -32.06 10.02 -5.18
CA LYS A 129 -33.28 10.80 -4.91
C LYS A 129 -33.00 12.29 -5.04
N LYS A 130 -34.04 13.09 -5.28
CA LYS A 130 -33.93 14.56 -5.40
C LYS A 130 -33.33 15.23 -4.16
N GLU A 131 -33.48 14.62 -2.99
CA GLU A 131 -32.96 15.17 -1.73
C GLU A 131 -31.43 15.12 -1.68
N ASP A 132 -30.79 14.19 -2.38
CA ASP A 132 -29.36 13.89 -2.25
C ASP A 132 -28.50 14.63 -3.29
N VAL A 133 -29.16 15.31 -4.23
CA VAL A 133 -28.54 15.89 -5.43
C VAL A 133 -28.92 17.35 -5.64
N ARG A 134 -28.00 18.11 -6.23
CA ARG A 134 -28.20 19.48 -6.73
C ARG A 134 -27.68 19.60 -8.15
N ILE A 135 -28.46 20.20 -9.05
CA ILE A 135 -28.02 20.53 -10.41
C ILE A 135 -27.72 22.03 -10.49
N LEU A 136 -26.51 22.35 -10.95
CA LEU A 136 -26.02 23.71 -11.10
C LEU A 136 -26.48 24.31 -12.43
N SER A 137 -26.47 25.65 -12.51
CA SER A 137 -26.72 26.41 -13.75
C SER A 137 -25.78 26.08 -14.90
N SER A 138 -24.63 25.46 -14.60
CA SER A 138 -23.70 24.94 -15.60
C SER A 138 -24.11 23.61 -16.23
N GLY A 139 -25.21 22.99 -15.78
CA GLY A 139 -25.63 21.64 -16.18
C GLY A 139 -24.86 20.53 -15.47
N LYS A 140 -24.00 20.88 -14.51
CA LYS A 140 -23.25 19.92 -13.68
C LYS A 140 -24.06 19.52 -12.45
N MET A 141 -23.89 18.28 -12.02
CA MET A 141 -24.51 17.71 -10.83
C MET A 141 -23.53 17.71 -9.65
N ARG A 142 -24.02 18.03 -8.46
CA ARG A 142 -23.30 17.92 -7.18
C ARG A 142 -24.10 17.01 -6.24
N LEU A 143 -23.44 16.02 -5.66
CA LEU A 143 -24.00 15.20 -4.59
C LEU A 143 -23.84 15.93 -3.25
N LYS A 144 -24.81 15.85 -2.33
CA LYS A 144 -24.69 16.54 -1.04
C LYS A 144 -23.57 16.01 -0.16
N ASP A 145 -23.28 14.72 -0.25
CA ASP A 145 -22.29 14.05 0.60
C ASP A 145 -20.86 14.07 0.02
N LYS A 146 -20.69 14.55 -1.21
CA LYS A 146 -19.39 14.59 -1.91
C LYS A 146 -19.13 15.99 -2.47
N SER A 147 -17.90 16.48 -2.36
CA SER A 147 -17.50 17.78 -2.94
C SER A 147 -17.30 17.76 -4.46
N LYS A 148 -17.38 16.58 -5.08
CA LYS A 148 -17.12 16.37 -6.51
C LYS A 148 -18.28 16.84 -7.39
N LEU A 149 -17.93 17.41 -8.54
CA LEU A 149 -18.87 17.85 -9.58
C LEU A 149 -18.86 16.88 -10.74
N TYR A 150 -20.04 16.43 -11.14
CA TYR A 150 -20.25 15.50 -12.25
C TYR A 150 -20.78 16.27 -13.46
N GLY A 151 -20.14 16.08 -14.62
CA GLY A 151 -20.62 16.62 -15.90
C GLY A 151 -21.93 15.97 -16.37
N ALA A 152 -22.60 16.59 -17.35
CA ALA A 152 -23.86 16.07 -17.90
C ALA A 152 -23.72 14.66 -18.48
N GLU A 153 -22.53 14.26 -18.91
CA GLU A 153 -22.24 12.92 -19.44
C GLU A 153 -22.38 11.81 -18.37
N HIS A 154 -22.27 12.14 -17.09
CA HIS A 154 -22.27 11.15 -15.99
C HIS A 154 -23.61 10.96 -15.31
N TYR A 155 -24.70 11.56 -15.82
CA TYR A 155 -26.02 11.33 -15.25
C TYR A 155 -27.12 11.42 -16.29
N CYS A 156 -28.28 10.86 -15.99
CA CYS A 156 -29.52 11.16 -16.70
C CYS A 156 -30.67 11.32 -15.70
N ILE A 157 -31.68 12.11 -16.08
CA ILE A 157 -32.83 12.43 -15.23
C ILE A 157 -34.05 11.66 -15.71
N HIS A 158 -34.78 11.05 -14.78
CA HIS A 158 -36.05 10.37 -15.01
C HIS A 158 -37.15 10.88 -14.07
N GLN A 159 -38.39 10.92 -14.56
CA GLN A 159 -39.59 11.26 -13.78
C GLN A 159 -40.63 10.14 -13.92
N MET A 160 -41.12 9.62 -12.79
CA MET A 160 -42.18 8.60 -12.76
C MET A 160 -43.58 9.21 -12.99
N GLU A 161 -44.49 8.45 -13.61
CA GLU A 161 -45.90 8.86 -13.69
C GLU A 161 -46.63 8.72 -12.34
N GLY A 162 -47.44 9.71 -11.97
CA GLY A 162 -48.35 9.64 -10.81
C GLY A 162 -47.72 9.96 -9.45
N ILE A 163 -46.39 9.98 -9.36
CA ILE A 163 -45.64 10.34 -8.14
C ILE A 163 -44.75 11.54 -8.48
N ASN A 164 -44.81 12.59 -7.66
CA ASN A 164 -43.93 13.78 -7.78
C ASN A 164 -42.47 13.47 -7.35
N SER A 165 -41.92 12.33 -7.77
CA SER A 165 -40.54 11.92 -7.52
C SER A 165 -39.70 12.07 -8.79
N ILE A 166 -38.55 12.73 -8.65
CA ILE A 166 -37.53 12.82 -9.68
C ILE A 166 -36.39 11.92 -9.24
N HIS A 167 -35.99 11.02 -10.14
CA HIS A 167 -34.88 10.11 -9.96
C HIS A 167 -33.73 10.53 -10.86
N ILE A 168 -32.53 10.54 -10.32
CA ILE A 168 -31.32 10.84 -11.08
C ILE A 168 -30.50 9.57 -11.13
N VAL A 169 -30.27 9.05 -12.33
CA VAL A 169 -29.43 7.90 -12.55
C VAL A 169 -28.01 8.42 -12.70
N ASN A 170 -27.15 8.10 -11.74
CA ASN A 170 -25.72 8.38 -11.82
C ASN A 170 -25.09 7.33 -12.75
N CYS A 171 -24.72 7.75 -13.96
CA CYS A 171 -24.06 6.93 -14.98
C CYS A 171 -22.53 6.93 -14.81
N ALA A 172 -22.00 7.36 -13.66
CA ALA A 172 -20.57 7.31 -13.45
C ALA A 172 -20.13 5.85 -13.59
N GLU A 173 -19.26 5.58 -14.58
CA GLU A 173 -18.35 4.45 -14.49
C GLU A 173 -17.73 4.50 -13.09
N GLU A 174 -17.49 3.34 -12.47
CA GLU A 174 -16.55 3.32 -11.36
C GLU A 174 -15.26 3.97 -11.89
N GLU A 175 -15.07 5.26 -11.62
CA GLU A 175 -13.75 5.73 -11.28
C GLU A 175 -13.40 4.80 -10.13
N VAL A 176 -12.67 3.74 -10.48
CA VAL A 176 -11.67 3.19 -9.60
C VAL A 176 -10.89 4.44 -9.23
N GLU A 177 -11.30 5.09 -8.13
CA GLU A 177 -10.40 5.95 -7.39
C GLU A 177 -9.16 5.08 -7.32
N GLU A 178 -8.08 5.47 -7.99
CA GLU A 178 -6.78 4.95 -7.61
C GLU A 178 -6.77 5.20 -6.11
N GLU A 179 -6.98 4.15 -5.30
CA GLU A 179 -6.90 4.24 -3.86
C GLU A 179 -5.48 4.76 -3.62
N GLN A 180 -5.36 6.08 -3.48
CA GLN A 180 -4.07 6.71 -3.49
C GLN A 180 -3.53 6.43 -2.11
N PHE A 181 -2.81 5.31 -1.99
CA PHE A 181 -2.30 4.83 -0.73
C PHE A 181 -1.51 5.95 -0.07
N PRO A 182 -1.69 6.18 1.25
CA PRO A 182 -0.98 7.25 1.94
C PRO A 182 0.53 7.16 1.66
N VAL A 183 1.17 8.31 1.41
CA VAL A 183 2.61 8.41 1.07
C VAL A 183 3.49 7.67 2.09
N GLU A 184 3.02 7.57 3.33
CA GLU A 184 3.63 6.82 4.41
C GLU A 184 3.89 5.35 4.06
N TYR A 185 2.96 4.68 3.38
CA TYR A 185 3.12 3.27 3.01
C TYR A 185 4.26 3.08 1.99
N HIS A 186 4.41 3.99 1.04
CA HIS A 186 5.55 3.99 0.12
C HIS A 186 6.87 4.19 0.89
N ILE A 187 6.90 5.14 1.84
CA ILE A 187 8.07 5.39 2.68
C ILE A 187 8.45 4.12 3.47
N TYR A 188 7.48 3.47 4.12
CA TYR A 188 7.73 2.25 4.90
C TYR A 188 8.20 1.09 4.03
N LEU A 189 7.65 0.94 2.83
CA LEU A 189 8.09 -0.03 1.83
C LEU A 189 9.57 0.18 1.49
N TYR A 190 9.96 1.40 1.10
CA TYR A 190 11.34 1.69 0.70
C TYR A 190 12.34 1.52 1.85
N ILE A 191 11.99 1.98 3.06
CA ILE A 191 12.88 1.85 4.22
C ILE A 191 13.02 0.38 4.63
N SER A 192 11.93 -0.39 4.66
CA SER A 192 11.99 -1.83 4.99
C SER A 192 12.79 -2.62 3.96
N LEU A 193 12.63 -2.30 2.67
CA LEU A 193 13.45 -2.87 1.59
C LEU A 193 14.93 -2.54 1.80
N LEU A 194 15.26 -1.28 2.06
CA LEU A 194 16.64 -0.87 2.32
C LEU A 194 17.24 -1.60 3.52
N SER A 195 16.51 -1.69 4.63
CA SER A 195 16.90 -2.47 5.82
C SER A 195 17.18 -3.93 5.51
N SER A 196 16.35 -4.58 4.69
CA SER A 196 16.56 -5.97 4.28
C SER A 196 17.87 -6.15 3.51
N ILE A 197 18.21 -5.21 2.61
CA ILE A 197 19.45 -5.22 1.82
C ILE A 197 20.68 -5.09 2.73
N PHE A 198 20.65 -4.14 3.67
CA PHE A 198 21.75 -3.95 4.63
C PHE A 198 21.96 -5.16 5.54
N LEU A 199 20.88 -5.84 5.95
CA LEU A 199 20.98 -7.08 6.73
C LEU A 199 21.58 -8.22 5.91
N ILE A 200 21.28 -8.32 4.60
CA ILE A 200 21.94 -9.25 3.69
C ILE A 200 23.44 -8.94 3.62
N PHE A 201 23.83 -7.66 3.56
CA PHE A 201 25.25 -7.29 3.66
C PHE A 201 25.87 -7.68 5.01
N THR A 202 25.14 -7.62 6.12
CA THR A 202 25.62 -8.16 7.41
C THR A 202 25.89 -9.66 7.32
N VAL A 203 24.96 -10.43 6.75
CA VAL A 203 25.13 -11.88 6.55
C VAL A 203 26.37 -12.18 5.72
N LEU A 204 26.57 -11.46 4.61
CA LEU A 204 27.74 -11.61 3.74
C LEU A 204 29.03 -11.24 4.47
N ALA A 205 29.06 -10.10 5.17
CA ALA A 205 30.23 -9.64 5.93
C ALA A 205 30.70 -10.67 6.96
N TYR A 206 29.77 -11.28 7.69
CA TYR A 206 30.10 -12.33 8.66
C TYR A 206 30.51 -13.63 7.98
N THR A 207 29.84 -14.02 6.88
CA THR A 207 30.21 -15.21 6.09
C THR A 207 31.63 -15.12 5.55
N PHE A 208 32.03 -13.93 5.08
CA PHE A 208 33.38 -13.68 4.59
C PHE A 208 34.41 -13.42 5.70
N SER A 209 34.04 -13.48 6.98
CA SER A 209 34.95 -13.24 8.11
C SER A 209 35.26 -14.53 8.89
N PRO A 210 36.12 -15.43 8.36
CA PRO A 210 36.43 -16.71 8.97
C PRO A 210 37.24 -16.55 10.27
N GLN A 211 37.93 -15.42 10.44
CA GLN A 211 38.79 -15.12 11.60
C GLN A 211 37.99 -14.93 12.89
N ILE A 212 36.68 -14.69 12.77
CA ILE A 212 35.77 -14.60 13.90
C ILE A 212 35.49 -16.01 14.42
N GLU A 213 35.23 -16.13 15.72
CA GLU A 213 34.84 -17.38 16.35
C GLU A 213 33.64 -18.03 15.63
N SER A 214 33.75 -19.32 15.34
CA SER A 214 32.80 -20.04 14.47
C SER A 214 31.39 -20.10 15.05
N PHE A 215 31.24 -20.21 16.37
CA PHE A 215 29.93 -20.22 17.03
C PHE A 215 29.27 -18.83 16.99
N HIS A 216 30.00 -17.81 17.45
CA HIS A 216 29.53 -16.41 17.44
C HIS A 216 29.13 -15.97 16.03
N ARG A 217 30.00 -16.20 15.04
CA ARG A 217 29.71 -15.87 13.63
C ARG A 217 28.40 -16.50 13.16
N LYS A 218 28.18 -17.79 13.44
CA LYS A 218 26.95 -18.49 13.04
C LYS A 218 25.73 -17.86 13.69
N CYS A 219 25.76 -17.57 14.99
CA CYS A 219 24.63 -16.94 15.68
C CYS A 219 24.27 -15.59 15.07
N VAL A 220 25.27 -14.75 14.75
CA VAL A 220 25.04 -13.45 14.10
C VAL A 220 24.47 -13.63 12.69
N ILE A 221 24.96 -14.60 11.91
CA ILE A 221 24.44 -14.90 10.57
C ILE A 221 22.96 -15.29 10.66
N PHE A 222 22.60 -16.22 11.54
CA PHE A 222 21.21 -16.65 11.69
C PHE A 222 20.31 -15.54 12.25
N TYR A 223 20.79 -14.75 13.20
CA TYR A 223 20.09 -13.55 13.68
C TYR A 223 19.79 -12.58 12.52
N ALA A 224 20.82 -12.19 11.77
CA ALA A 224 20.69 -11.23 10.68
C ALA A 224 19.86 -11.76 9.51
N ALA A 225 19.98 -13.05 9.18
CA ALA A 225 19.22 -13.69 8.11
C ALA A 225 17.71 -13.75 8.42
N ASN A 226 17.35 -14.15 9.65
CA ASN A 226 15.95 -14.15 10.09
C ASN A 226 15.39 -12.72 10.15
N GLN A 227 16.18 -11.76 10.63
CA GLN A 227 15.77 -10.35 10.61
C GLN A 227 15.60 -9.82 9.17
N ALA A 228 16.47 -10.21 8.24
CA ALA A 228 16.35 -9.84 6.82
C ALA A 228 15.07 -10.40 6.20
N ALA A 229 14.78 -11.68 6.46
CA ALA A 229 13.55 -12.33 5.99
C ALA A 229 12.30 -11.63 6.53
N SER A 230 12.28 -11.28 7.83
CA SER A 230 11.18 -10.54 8.45
C SER A 230 10.94 -9.18 7.78
N HIS A 231 12.00 -8.36 7.60
CA HIS A 231 11.87 -7.07 6.90
C HIS A 231 11.45 -7.24 5.44
N PHE A 232 11.95 -8.26 4.75
CA PHE A 232 11.57 -8.54 3.38
C PHE A 232 10.09 -8.93 3.26
N THR A 233 9.58 -9.80 4.13
CA THR A 233 8.15 -10.13 4.17
C THR A 233 7.29 -8.92 4.51
N MET A 234 7.77 -8.00 5.35
CA MET A 234 7.08 -6.75 5.64
C MET A 234 7.05 -5.81 4.43
N THR A 235 8.14 -5.75 3.65
CA THR A 235 8.16 -5.04 2.37
C THR A 235 7.13 -5.61 1.40
N LEU A 236 7.04 -6.95 1.31
CA LEU A 236 6.02 -7.61 0.49
C LEU A 236 4.62 -7.29 0.98
N ASN A 237 4.39 -7.25 2.30
CA ASN A 237 3.10 -6.84 2.87
C ASN A 237 2.70 -5.44 2.38
N PHE A 238 3.58 -4.44 2.47
CA PHE A 238 3.28 -3.09 1.99
C PHE A 238 3.07 -3.03 0.47
N TYR A 239 3.87 -3.76 -0.30
CA TYR A 239 3.74 -3.81 -1.75
C TYR A 239 2.40 -4.43 -2.18
N PHE A 240 2.04 -5.58 -1.61
CA PHE A 240 0.83 -6.31 -1.98
C PHE A 240 -0.45 -5.75 -1.37
N PHE A 241 -0.35 -5.00 -0.27
CA PHE A 241 -1.46 -4.19 0.21
C PHE A 241 -1.91 -3.19 -0.88
N MET A 242 -0.96 -2.64 -1.64
CA MET A 242 -1.28 -1.70 -2.73
C MET A 242 -1.67 -2.34 -4.05
N ASN A 243 -1.08 -3.50 -4.38
CA ASN A 243 -1.19 -4.11 -5.70
C ASN A 243 -2.12 -5.33 -5.73
N GLY A 244 -2.66 -5.73 -4.59
CA GLY A 244 -3.40 -6.97 -4.41
C GLY A 244 -2.52 -8.22 -4.43
N LEU A 245 -2.97 -9.27 -3.73
CA LEU A 245 -2.35 -10.58 -3.74
C LEU A 245 -3.38 -11.66 -3.38
N ALA A 246 -3.23 -12.84 -3.97
CA ALA A 246 -4.05 -13.99 -3.60
C ALA A 246 -3.95 -14.27 -2.08
N ARG A 247 -5.10 -14.40 -1.41
CA ARG A 247 -5.20 -14.60 0.05
C ARG A 247 -4.25 -15.68 0.58
N ALA A 248 -4.13 -16.82 -0.11
CA ALA A 248 -3.25 -17.92 0.32
C ALA A 248 -1.76 -17.53 0.36
N LEU A 249 -1.28 -16.80 -0.66
CA LEU A 249 0.09 -16.30 -0.71
C LEU A 249 0.33 -15.23 0.36
N CYS A 250 -0.66 -14.38 0.58
CA CYS A 250 -0.62 -13.32 1.59
C CYS A 250 -0.49 -13.92 3.01
N ILE A 251 -1.28 -14.95 3.32
CA ILE A 251 -1.18 -15.73 4.56
C ILE A 251 0.22 -16.36 4.71
N LEU A 252 0.74 -16.98 3.64
CA LEU A 252 2.06 -17.60 3.66
C LEU A 252 3.17 -16.57 3.97
N ILE A 253 3.15 -15.41 3.33
CA ILE A 253 4.10 -14.32 3.58
C ILE A 253 4.02 -13.87 5.05
N GLY A 254 2.81 -13.70 5.58
CA GLY A 254 2.57 -13.32 6.97
C GLY A 254 3.20 -14.28 7.98
N PHE A 255 2.95 -15.58 7.82
CA PHE A 255 3.49 -16.60 8.71
C PHE A 255 5.01 -16.80 8.57
N ILE A 256 5.57 -16.67 7.36
CA ILE A 256 7.03 -16.63 7.17
C ILE A 256 7.63 -15.44 7.90
N GLY A 257 6.98 -14.27 7.82
CA GLY A 257 7.40 -13.06 8.51
C GLY A 257 7.36 -13.20 10.03
N LEU A 258 6.28 -13.74 10.58
CA LEU A 258 6.11 -14.00 12.02
C LEU A 258 7.16 -14.99 12.53
N TYR A 259 7.36 -16.11 11.85
CA TYR A 259 8.40 -17.09 12.21
C TYR A 259 9.78 -16.43 12.20
N SER A 260 10.11 -15.69 11.15
CA SER A 260 11.41 -15.05 11.00
C SER A 260 11.66 -13.99 12.08
N HIS A 261 10.63 -13.22 12.43
CA HIS A 261 10.71 -12.24 13.52
C HIS A 261 10.98 -12.91 14.87
N LEU A 262 10.22 -13.95 15.23
CA LEU A 262 10.42 -14.68 16.49
C LEU A 262 11.78 -15.37 16.53
N ALA A 263 12.17 -16.03 15.45
CA ALA A 263 13.46 -16.71 15.35
C ALA A 263 14.63 -15.73 15.55
N SER A 264 14.56 -14.51 15.01
CA SER A 264 15.60 -13.50 15.23
C SER A 264 15.72 -13.12 16.71
N MET A 265 14.61 -12.98 17.44
CA MET A 265 14.61 -12.69 18.88
C MET A 265 15.24 -13.84 19.70
N PHE A 266 14.95 -15.10 19.36
CA PHE A 266 15.60 -16.24 19.99
C PHE A 266 17.11 -16.31 19.69
N TRP A 267 17.54 -15.97 18.47
CA TRP A 267 18.96 -15.88 18.15
C TRP A 267 19.68 -14.78 18.95
N LEU A 268 19.03 -13.62 19.14
CA LEU A 268 19.55 -12.57 20.01
C LEU A 268 19.66 -13.04 21.48
N ASN A 269 18.70 -13.85 21.94
CA ASN A 269 18.75 -14.47 23.26
C ASN A 269 19.92 -15.46 23.40
N ILE A 270 20.14 -16.31 22.40
CA ILE A 270 21.31 -17.20 22.36
C ILE A 270 22.62 -16.42 22.39
N MET A 271 22.70 -15.28 21.70
CA MET A 271 23.90 -14.42 21.73
C MET A 271 24.18 -13.90 23.14
N CYS A 272 23.15 -13.50 23.90
CA CYS A 272 23.25 -13.07 25.29
C CYS A 272 23.58 -14.23 26.26
N ILE A 273 23.02 -15.40 26.03
CA ILE A 273 23.33 -16.61 26.80
C ILE A 273 24.79 -17.03 26.56
N ASN A 274 25.23 -17.02 25.31
CA ASN A 274 26.59 -17.38 24.93
C ASN A 274 27.61 -16.52 25.66
N ILE A 275 27.43 -15.19 25.64
CA ILE A 275 28.39 -14.30 26.30
C ILE A 275 28.44 -14.57 27.81
N PHE A 276 27.29 -14.78 28.46
CA PHE A 276 27.25 -15.12 29.88
C PHE A 276 28.01 -16.41 30.21
N PHE A 277 27.80 -17.49 29.44
CA PHE A 277 28.48 -18.75 29.69
C PHE A 277 29.96 -18.74 29.27
N THR A 278 30.35 -17.88 28.33
CA THR A 278 31.76 -17.60 28.01
C THR A 278 32.45 -16.96 29.21
N TYR A 279 31.84 -15.94 29.84
CA TYR A 279 32.37 -15.32 31.06
C TYR A 279 32.40 -16.29 32.26
N LYS A 280 31.45 -17.23 32.34
CA LYS A 280 31.50 -18.31 33.36
C LYS A 280 32.62 -19.33 33.13
N GLY A 281 33.28 -19.32 31.97
CA GLY A 281 34.27 -20.35 31.59
C GLY A 281 33.68 -21.75 31.43
N VAL A 282 32.35 -21.86 31.30
CA VAL A 282 31.62 -23.14 31.15
C VAL A 282 31.68 -23.61 29.70
N LEU A 283 31.69 -22.68 28.74
CA LEU A 283 31.93 -22.97 27.33
C LEU A 283 33.43 -23.20 27.11
N ARG A 284 33.90 -24.43 27.37
CA ARG A 284 35.24 -24.88 26.97
C ARG A 284 35.33 -24.96 25.44
N LYS A 285 36.41 -24.40 24.85
CA LYS A 285 36.79 -24.59 23.44
C LYS A 285 36.77 -26.10 23.13
N GLY A 286 35.88 -26.54 22.23
CA GLY A 286 35.88 -27.92 21.69
C GLY A 286 34.55 -28.70 21.79
N ARG A 287 33.59 -28.30 22.63
CA ARG A 287 32.28 -28.99 22.73
C ARG A 287 31.25 -28.27 21.84
N ASN A 288 30.65 -29.00 20.90
CA ASN A 288 29.76 -28.43 19.88
C ASN A 288 28.35 -28.19 20.43
N TYR A 289 28.17 -27.13 21.24
CA TYR A 289 26.87 -26.71 21.74
C TYR A 289 25.97 -26.06 20.67
N PHE A 290 26.49 -25.86 19.45
CA PHE A 290 25.75 -25.22 18.35
C PHE A 290 24.46 -25.95 18.01
N ALA A 291 24.46 -27.28 17.96
CA ALA A 291 23.26 -28.06 17.64
C ALA A 291 22.14 -27.84 18.67
N LEU A 292 22.49 -27.77 19.96
CA LEU A 292 21.53 -27.55 21.06
C LEU A 292 20.98 -26.12 21.05
N PHE A 293 21.84 -25.11 20.84
CA PHE A 293 21.38 -23.73 20.75
C PHE A 293 20.57 -23.48 19.46
N ALA A 294 20.98 -24.08 18.34
CA ALA A 294 20.22 -24.01 17.09
C ALA A 294 18.86 -24.69 17.20
N SER A 295 18.76 -25.86 17.85
CA SER A 295 17.48 -26.50 18.10
C SER A 295 16.57 -25.66 19.00
N TYR A 296 17.11 -25.02 20.04
CA TYR A 296 16.36 -24.06 20.86
C TYR A 296 15.79 -22.90 20.02
N ALA A 297 16.61 -22.25 19.18
CA ALA A 297 16.15 -21.10 18.38
C ALA A 297 15.04 -21.46 17.39
N ILE A 298 15.23 -22.59 16.68
CA ILE A 298 14.34 -23.04 15.61
C ILE A 298 13.05 -23.58 16.22
N CYS A 299 13.15 -24.48 17.21
CA CYS A 299 11.99 -25.14 17.78
C CYS A 299 11.15 -24.23 18.67
N ALA A 300 11.72 -23.21 19.31
CA ALA A 300 10.94 -22.36 20.21
C ALA A 300 9.98 -21.40 19.48
N SER A 301 10.24 -21.08 18.21
CA SER A 301 9.37 -20.21 17.41
C SER A 301 8.17 -20.96 16.82
N ILE A 302 8.32 -22.27 16.55
CA ILE A 302 7.32 -23.09 15.84
C ILE A 302 5.98 -23.18 16.59
N PRO A 303 5.93 -23.45 17.91
CA PRO A 303 4.66 -23.57 18.62
C PRO A 303 3.81 -22.30 18.56
N ILE A 304 4.43 -21.12 18.69
CA ILE A 304 3.73 -19.84 18.65
C ILE A 304 3.09 -19.63 17.27
N VAL A 305 3.88 -19.85 16.22
CA VAL A 305 3.43 -19.76 14.82
C VAL A 305 2.33 -20.79 14.51
N ALA A 306 2.48 -22.02 15.00
CA ALA A 306 1.51 -23.09 14.79
C ALA A 306 0.16 -22.77 15.45
N VAL A 307 0.17 -22.25 16.68
CA VAL A 307 -1.06 -21.82 17.37
C VAL A 307 -1.72 -20.67 16.61
N ALA A 308 -0.96 -19.65 16.20
CA ALA A 308 -1.47 -18.54 15.39
C ALA A 308 -2.09 -19.03 14.08
N LEU A 309 -1.46 -19.99 13.41
CA LEU A 309 -1.98 -20.60 12.17
C LEU A 309 -3.29 -21.34 12.42
N ILE A 310 -3.38 -22.15 13.48
CA ILE A 310 -4.61 -22.87 13.84
C ILE A 310 -5.77 -21.89 14.04
N PHE A 311 -5.56 -20.82 14.82
CA PHE A 311 -6.61 -19.81 15.02
C PHE A 311 -6.98 -19.04 13.75
N ASN A 312 -6.01 -18.78 12.87
CA ASN A 312 -6.29 -18.17 11.57
C ASN A 312 -7.13 -19.09 10.65
N LEU A 313 -6.91 -20.40 10.71
CA LEU A 313 -7.65 -21.39 9.92
C LEU A 313 -9.07 -21.66 10.42
N ILE A 314 -9.31 -21.52 11.73
CA ILE A 314 -10.64 -21.62 12.33
C ILE A 314 -11.55 -20.47 11.83
N ASP A 315 -10.97 -19.37 11.35
CA ASP A 315 -11.64 -18.18 10.78
C ASP A 315 -12.75 -17.58 11.68
N ASN A 316 -12.58 -17.73 13.01
CA ASN A 316 -13.50 -17.13 13.99
C ASN A 316 -13.10 -15.67 14.25
N GLU A 317 -13.70 -14.72 13.53
CA GLU A 317 -13.29 -13.31 13.54
C GLU A 317 -13.58 -12.57 14.86
N THR A 318 -14.46 -13.10 15.70
CA THR A 318 -14.79 -12.52 17.02
C THR A 318 -13.77 -12.90 18.09
N SER A 319 -12.90 -13.88 17.82
CA SER A 319 -11.88 -14.31 18.77
C SER A 319 -10.68 -13.37 18.78
N ILE A 320 -10.27 -12.95 19.97
CA ILE A 320 -9.02 -12.17 20.20
C ILE A 320 -7.76 -12.94 19.74
N PHE A 321 -7.84 -14.28 19.68
CA PHE A 321 -6.75 -15.13 19.25
C PHE A 321 -6.63 -15.27 17.73
N ASN A 322 -7.61 -14.75 16.96
CA ASN A 322 -7.54 -14.82 15.51
C ASN A 322 -6.64 -13.70 14.96
N PRO A 323 -5.52 -14.01 14.29
CA PRO A 323 -4.62 -13.00 13.75
C PRO A 323 -5.16 -12.30 12.49
N LYS A 324 -6.24 -12.81 11.88
CA LYS A 324 -6.89 -12.24 10.69
C LYS A 324 -5.91 -12.00 9.54
N MET A 325 -4.87 -12.83 9.43
CA MET A 325 -3.88 -12.71 8.35
C MET A 325 -4.51 -13.00 7.00
N GLY A 326 -4.21 -12.16 6.00
CA GLY A 326 -4.74 -12.28 4.64
C GLY A 326 -6.18 -11.75 4.47
N LYS A 327 -6.75 -11.12 5.48
CA LYS A 327 -8.03 -10.39 5.36
C LYS A 327 -7.75 -8.96 4.87
N ASN A 328 -8.64 -8.42 4.05
CA ASN A 328 -8.57 -7.05 3.50
C ASN A 328 -7.24 -6.73 2.79
N GLY A 329 -6.63 -7.71 2.12
CA GLY A 329 -5.35 -7.52 1.42
C GLY A 329 -4.13 -7.34 2.33
N ILE A 330 -4.28 -7.44 3.66
CA ILE A 330 -3.19 -7.30 4.62
C ILE A 330 -2.57 -8.67 4.88
N CYS A 331 -1.28 -8.83 4.58
CA CYS A 331 -0.53 -10.07 4.78
C CYS A 331 0.04 -10.20 6.19
N TRP A 332 0.05 -9.11 6.95
CA TRP A 332 0.36 -9.09 8.37
C TRP A 332 -0.88 -9.34 9.24
N MET A 333 -0.69 -9.38 10.56
CA MET A 333 -1.78 -9.47 11.52
C MET A 333 -2.66 -8.22 11.42
N ASN A 334 -3.96 -8.42 11.26
CA ASN A 334 -4.96 -7.35 11.20
C ASN A 334 -5.76 -7.28 12.52
N SER A 335 -5.04 -7.37 13.63
CA SER A 335 -5.56 -7.31 14.99
C SER A 335 -4.41 -6.98 15.96
N LEU A 336 -4.56 -5.88 16.70
CA LEU A 336 -3.62 -5.47 17.73
C LEU A 336 -3.44 -6.57 18.79
N ASP A 337 -4.54 -7.17 19.26
CA ASP A 337 -4.49 -8.22 20.29
C ASP A 337 -3.68 -9.43 19.82
N ALA A 338 -3.89 -9.87 18.59
CA ALA A 338 -3.16 -11.00 18.04
C ALA A 338 -1.67 -10.67 17.82
N GLU A 339 -1.36 -9.45 17.40
CA GLU A 339 0.02 -8.98 17.27
C GLU A 339 0.74 -8.98 18.63
N TRP A 340 0.04 -8.60 19.71
CA TRP A 340 0.55 -8.72 21.07
C TRP A 340 0.74 -10.17 21.50
N ILE A 341 -0.23 -11.04 21.28
CA ILE A 341 -0.19 -12.44 21.72
C ILE A 341 0.94 -13.21 21.01
N TYR A 342 1.10 -13.00 19.71
CA TYR A 342 2.00 -13.82 18.88
C TYR A 342 3.35 -13.18 18.57
N SER A 343 3.49 -11.86 18.65
CA SER A 343 4.74 -11.15 18.34
C SER A 343 5.28 -10.38 19.54
N PHE A 344 4.62 -9.28 19.95
CA PHE A 344 5.20 -8.36 20.93
C PHE A 344 5.36 -8.98 22.33
N GLY A 345 4.38 -9.76 22.80
CA GLY A 345 4.42 -10.43 24.10
C GLY A 345 5.59 -11.41 24.23
N PRO A 346 5.69 -12.42 23.34
CA PRO A 346 6.85 -13.30 23.29
C PRO A 346 8.19 -12.55 23.13
N GLY A 347 8.22 -11.51 22.29
CA GLY A 347 9.38 -10.63 22.11
C GLY A 347 9.81 -9.95 23.41
N LEU A 348 8.88 -9.35 24.14
CA LEU A 348 9.14 -8.67 25.41
C LEU A 348 9.69 -9.62 26.47
N ILE A 349 9.15 -10.84 26.58
CA ILE A 349 9.66 -11.87 27.51
C ILE A 349 11.13 -12.19 27.19
N LEU A 350 11.46 -12.39 25.91
CA LEU A 350 12.84 -12.65 25.48
C LEU A 350 13.77 -11.48 25.75
N LEU A 351 13.30 -10.24 25.57
CA LEU A 351 14.09 -9.05 25.84
C LEU A 351 14.38 -8.85 27.32
N VAL A 352 13.41 -9.11 28.20
CA VAL A 352 13.64 -9.14 29.64
C VAL A 352 14.68 -10.19 29.99
N ALA A 353 14.57 -11.40 29.42
CA ALA A 353 15.57 -12.44 29.61
C ALA A 353 16.98 -12.01 29.13
N ASN A 354 17.09 -11.32 27.99
CA ASN A 354 18.36 -10.79 27.48
C ASN A 354 18.99 -9.79 28.47
N VAL A 355 18.19 -8.88 29.01
CA VAL A 355 18.65 -7.93 30.04
C VAL A 355 19.12 -8.68 31.28
N CYS A 356 18.39 -9.70 31.75
CA CYS A 356 18.83 -10.53 32.87
C CYS A 356 20.19 -11.21 32.61
N TRP A 357 20.39 -11.80 31.43
CA TRP A 357 21.67 -12.43 31.06
C TRP A 357 22.81 -11.43 30.98
N LEU A 358 22.60 -10.27 30.37
CA LEU A 358 23.61 -9.22 30.24
C LEU A 358 23.97 -8.61 31.61
N SER A 359 22.97 -8.34 32.45
CA SER A 359 23.17 -7.86 33.81
C SER A 359 23.93 -8.88 34.67
N ALA A 360 23.58 -10.17 34.57
CA ALA A 360 24.30 -11.24 35.26
C ALA A 360 25.75 -11.42 34.75
N THR A 361 26.01 -11.09 33.48
CA THR A 361 27.36 -11.04 32.91
C THR A 361 28.17 -9.87 33.48
N CYS A 362 27.55 -8.70 33.66
CA CYS A 362 28.20 -7.53 34.26
C CYS A 362 28.49 -7.72 35.76
N ALA A 363 27.56 -8.30 36.51
CA ALA A 363 27.67 -8.49 37.96
C ALA A 363 28.78 -9.47 38.36
N ARG A 364 29.18 -10.38 37.48
CA ARG A 364 30.22 -11.38 37.77
C ARG A 364 31.65 -10.85 37.75
N GLY A 365 31.88 -9.66 37.18
CA GLY A 365 33.23 -9.14 36.94
C GLY A 365 33.99 -9.91 35.84
N GLU A 366 35.21 -9.46 35.53
CA GLU A 366 36.10 -10.09 34.54
C GLU A 366 36.47 -11.53 34.96
N PRO A 367 36.64 -12.47 34.01
CA PRO A 367 36.96 -13.86 34.33
C PRO A 367 38.26 -13.93 35.15
N VAL A 368 38.20 -14.57 36.33
CA VAL A 368 39.29 -14.69 37.33
C VAL A 368 40.42 -15.63 36.87
N ARG A 369 40.81 -15.60 35.59
CA ARG A 369 41.92 -16.42 35.07
C ARG A 369 42.93 -15.55 34.30
N THR A 370 43.95 -15.15 35.03
CA THR A 370 45.21 -14.57 34.56
C THR A 370 46.00 -15.59 33.72
N THR A 371 45.59 -15.79 32.48
CA THR A 371 46.48 -16.28 31.41
C THR A 371 46.62 -15.19 30.36
N GLU A 372 47.78 -15.09 29.70
CA GLU A 372 48.07 -14.07 28.68
C GLU A 372 47.05 -14.09 27.52
N GLU A 373 46.51 -15.27 27.17
CA GLU A 373 45.43 -15.42 26.18
C GLU A 373 44.11 -14.75 26.61
N THR A 374 43.85 -14.69 27.91
CA THR A 374 42.63 -14.07 28.47
C THR A 374 42.72 -12.54 28.39
N ASN A 375 43.91 -11.97 28.62
CA ASN A 375 44.15 -10.53 28.50
C ASN A 375 43.91 -9.99 27.07
N GLN A 376 44.20 -10.79 26.04
CA GLN A 376 43.97 -10.39 24.64
C GLN A 376 42.51 -10.55 24.19
N THR A 377 41.75 -11.46 24.80
CA THR A 377 40.36 -11.78 24.41
C THR A 377 39.31 -10.98 25.18
N MET A 378 39.61 -10.52 26.40
CA MET A 378 38.71 -9.69 27.22
C MET A 378 38.22 -8.39 26.55
N PRO A 379 39.07 -7.60 25.84
CA PRO A 379 38.60 -6.40 25.15
C PRO A 379 37.54 -6.71 24.08
N GLN A 380 37.72 -7.81 23.36
CA GLN A 380 36.79 -8.25 22.31
C GLN A 380 35.44 -8.67 22.91
N GLU A 381 35.43 -9.44 23.99
CA GLU A 381 34.21 -9.86 24.67
C GLU A 381 33.46 -8.67 25.29
N LYS A 382 34.17 -7.67 25.83
CA LYS A 382 33.58 -6.43 26.35
C LYS A 382 32.90 -5.62 25.24
N GLU A 383 33.51 -5.52 24.06
CA GLU A 383 32.93 -4.86 22.89
C GLU A 383 31.68 -5.61 22.41
N ARG A 384 31.73 -6.95 22.29
CA ARG A 384 30.58 -7.80 21.94
C ARG A 384 29.41 -7.59 22.89
N ARG A 385 29.66 -7.58 24.21
CA ARG A 385 28.63 -7.34 25.24
C ARG A 385 27.95 -6.00 25.06
N ARG A 386 28.72 -4.94 24.81
CA ARG A 386 28.18 -3.60 24.54
C ARG A 386 27.29 -3.61 23.30
N THR A 387 27.74 -4.25 22.22
CA THR A 387 26.96 -4.35 20.98
C THR A 387 25.64 -5.09 21.22
N TYR A 388 25.64 -6.21 21.94
CA TYR A 388 24.41 -6.97 22.22
C TYR A 388 23.45 -6.23 23.14
N PHE A 389 23.98 -5.46 24.10
CA PHE A 389 23.15 -4.57 24.91
C PHE A 389 22.46 -3.51 24.05
N ILE A 390 23.18 -2.87 23.13
CA ILE A 390 22.59 -1.90 22.19
C ILE A 390 21.55 -2.59 21.29
N LEU A 391 21.83 -3.78 20.76
CA LEU A 391 20.86 -4.54 19.95
C LEU A 391 19.60 -4.90 20.75
N THR A 392 19.75 -5.31 22.01
CA THR A 392 18.63 -5.61 22.91
C THR A 392 17.82 -4.35 23.20
N LEU A 393 18.48 -3.21 23.41
CA LEU A 393 17.80 -1.92 23.61
C LEU A 393 17.04 -1.48 22.35
N LEU A 394 17.65 -1.59 21.17
CA LEU A 394 16.99 -1.29 19.89
C LEU A 394 15.76 -2.17 19.68
N ALA A 395 15.87 -3.46 20.00
CA ALA A 395 14.76 -4.39 19.96
C ALA A 395 13.67 -4.00 20.97
N PHE A 396 14.03 -3.66 22.21
CA PHE A 396 13.08 -3.21 23.22
C PHE A 396 12.34 -1.94 22.82
N ILE A 397 13.04 -0.94 22.28
CA ILE A 397 12.40 0.27 21.77
C ILE A 397 11.37 -0.10 20.70
N ASN A 398 11.70 -1.00 19.77
CA ASN A 398 10.78 -1.47 18.74
C ASN A 398 9.52 -2.14 19.31
N GLU A 399 9.67 -3.06 20.26
CA GLU A 399 8.52 -3.79 20.86
C GLU A 399 7.70 -2.91 21.81
N ALA A 400 8.31 -1.96 22.52
CA ALA A 400 7.62 -1.06 23.45
C ALA A 400 6.89 0.07 22.72
N ASN A 401 7.39 0.48 21.56
CA ASN A 401 6.87 1.61 20.80
C ASN A 401 5.44 1.39 20.28
N SER A 402 5.01 0.15 20.05
CA SER A 402 3.62 -0.18 19.70
C SER A 402 2.63 0.16 20.83
N PHE A 403 3.09 0.33 22.07
CA PHE A 403 2.26 0.65 23.23
C PHE A 403 2.15 2.16 23.52
N PHE A 404 3.24 2.91 23.32
CA PHE A 404 3.35 4.28 23.87
C PHE A 404 3.23 5.40 22.83
N PHE A 405 3.52 5.14 21.55
CA PHE A 405 3.73 6.22 20.59
C PHE A 405 3.11 5.90 19.23
N ASP A 406 1.88 6.35 19.02
CA ASP A 406 1.26 6.37 17.70
C ASP A 406 1.85 7.54 16.88
N SER A 407 3.10 7.37 16.43
CA SER A 407 3.84 8.42 15.72
C SER A 407 4.53 7.88 14.47
N LYS A 408 4.44 8.65 13.38
CA LYS A 408 5.11 8.33 12.11
C LYS A 408 6.62 8.15 12.25
N ILE A 409 7.23 8.86 13.21
CA ILE A 409 8.66 8.80 13.53
C ILE A 409 9.04 7.41 14.06
N VAL A 410 8.19 6.84 14.90
CA VAL A 410 8.40 5.51 15.48
C VAL A 410 8.37 4.43 14.39
N ALA A 411 7.40 4.47 13.48
CA ALA A 411 7.34 3.52 12.36
C ALA A 411 8.59 3.59 11.46
N ILE A 412 9.11 4.80 11.19
CA ILE A 412 10.37 5.00 10.46
C ILE A 412 11.55 4.37 11.21
N PHE A 413 11.62 4.58 12.53
CA PHE A 413 12.67 4.00 13.36
C PHE A 413 12.62 2.46 13.30
N CYS A 414 11.44 1.86 13.47
CA CYS A 414 11.22 0.42 13.39
C CYS A 414 11.62 -0.13 12.01
N ALA A 415 11.21 0.54 10.94
CA ALA A 415 11.56 0.17 9.56
C ALA A 415 13.07 0.27 9.29
N SER A 416 13.78 1.23 9.90
CA SER A 416 15.23 1.45 9.70
C SER A 416 16.14 0.53 10.53
N ARG A 417 15.56 -0.35 11.36
CA ARG A 417 16.30 -1.23 12.29
C ARG A 417 17.38 -2.07 11.59
N GLY A 418 17.12 -2.58 10.38
CA GLY A 418 18.11 -3.36 9.63
C GLY A 418 19.38 -2.57 9.31
N VAL A 419 19.24 -1.29 8.96
CA VAL A 419 20.38 -0.39 8.73
C VAL A 419 21.18 -0.19 10.00
N LEU A 420 20.51 0.06 11.14
CA LEU A 420 21.18 0.24 12.43
C LEU A 420 21.96 -1.01 12.85
N ILE A 421 21.38 -2.19 12.66
CA ILE A 421 22.04 -3.48 12.93
C ILE A 421 23.32 -3.62 12.08
N PHE A 422 23.26 -3.30 10.79
CA PHE A 422 24.43 -3.34 9.92
C PHE A 422 25.53 -2.38 10.38
N LEU A 423 25.17 -1.14 10.72
CA LEU A 423 26.12 -0.15 11.22
C LEU A 423 26.81 -0.62 12.51
N LEU A 424 26.07 -1.24 13.43
CA LEU A 424 26.61 -1.74 14.69
C LEU A 424 27.48 -2.99 14.52
N LEU A 425 27.01 -3.98 13.77
CA LEU A 425 27.69 -5.27 13.65
C LEU A 425 28.84 -5.28 12.64
N VAL A 426 28.78 -4.42 11.61
CA VAL A 426 29.78 -4.41 10.53
C VAL A 426 30.65 -3.16 10.57
N CYS A 427 30.03 -1.97 10.61
CA CYS A 427 30.79 -0.72 10.51
C CYS A 427 31.51 -0.36 11.81
N ALA A 428 30.85 -0.54 12.96
CA ALA A 428 31.42 -0.22 14.27
C ALA A 428 32.42 -1.29 14.74
N ASP A 429 32.17 -2.56 14.45
CA ASP A 429 33.03 -3.68 14.88
C ASP A 429 34.40 -3.64 14.18
N LYS A 430 35.44 -3.31 14.95
CA LYS A 430 36.81 -3.21 14.45
C LYS A 430 37.37 -4.55 13.97
N TYR A 431 36.96 -5.66 14.58
CA TYR A 431 37.45 -6.99 14.26
C TYR A 431 36.87 -7.48 12.94
N VAL A 432 35.58 -7.25 12.69
CA VAL A 432 34.93 -7.55 11.40
C VAL A 432 35.59 -6.75 10.28
N ARG A 433 35.78 -5.44 10.46
CA ARG A 433 36.45 -4.60 9.44
C ARG A 433 37.88 -5.05 9.15
N LYS A 434 38.67 -5.38 10.19
CA LYS A 434 40.03 -5.90 10.03
C LYS A 434 40.07 -7.24 9.31
N SER A 435 39.11 -8.13 9.61
CA SER A 435 38.97 -9.42 8.92
C SER A 435 38.65 -9.21 7.43
N LEU A 436 37.69 -8.35 7.11
CA LEU A 436 37.31 -8.03 5.73
C LEU A 436 38.47 -7.39 4.96
N SER A 437 39.12 -6.35 5.51
CA SER A 437 40.26 -5.71 4.85
C SER A 437 41.41 -6.69 4.62
N SER A 438 41.69 -7.57 5.59
CA SER A 438 42.74 -8.58 5.43
C SER A 438 42.46 -9.59 4.32
N ARG A 439 41.19 -9.87 3.99
CA ARG A 439 40.82 -10.75 2.88
C ARG A 439 40.82 -10.01 1.54
N PHE A 440 40.15 -8.87 1.45
CA PHE A 440 40.00 -8.14 0.19
C PHE A 440 41.30 -7.44 -0.24
N CYS A 441 42.10 -6.91 0.70
CA CYS A 441 43.39 -6.29 0.35
C CYS A 441 44.52 -7.32 0.11
N LYS A 442 44.45 -8.53 0.69
CA LYS A 442 45.39 -9.62 0.31
C LYS A 442 45.01 -10.24 -1.03
N GLY A 443 43.73 -10.32 -1.37
CA GLY A 443 43.27 -10.75 -2.70
C GLY A 443 43.83 -9.89 -3.84
N GLN A 444 44.00 -8.57 -3.62
CA GLN A 444 44.65 -7.68 -4.58
C GLN A 444 46.17 -7.89 -4.71
N ARG A 445 46.87 -8.35 -3.67
CA ARG A 445 48.31 -8.65 -3.77
C ARG A 445 48.62 -9.99 -4.45
N ALA A 446 47.67 -10.92 -4.46
CA ALA A 446 47.84 -12.22 -5.12
C ALA A 446 47.53 -12.20 -6.64
N GLN A 447 47.00 -11.10 -7.18
CA GLN A 447 46.75 -10.92 -8.62
C GLN A 447 47.78 -10.01 -9.30
N VAL A 448 48.82 -9.57 -8.60
CA VAL A 448 49.86 -8.65 -9.11
C VAL A 448 51.27 -9.29 -8.99
N ILE A 449 51.35 -10.61 -8.82
CA ILE A 449 52.62 -11.36 -8.84
C ILE A 449 52.58 -12.39 -9.95
#